data_AF-A0A354EZ28-F1
#
_entry.id   AF-A0A354EZ28-F1
#
_cell.length_a   1.000
_cell.length_b   1.000
_cell.length_c   1.000
_cell.angle_alpha   90.00
_cell.angle_beta   90.00
_cell.angle_gamma   90.00
#
_symmetry.space_group_name_H-M   'P 1'
#
loop_
_entity.id
_entity.type
_entity.pdbx_description
1 polymer ?
#
loop_
_entity_poly.entity_id
_entity_poly.type
_entity_poly.pdbx_seq_one_letter_code
_entity_poly.pdbx_strand_id
1 'polypeptide(L)'
;ILNSNLGLNPSTAGTAIRVPMPALTEERRKEMTKVVRGEAEQGRVSIRNIRRDANNHVKEMVKDKQMSEDDERRANDVVQKLTDKYIAEVDLVLAAKEKDLMQI
;
A
#
# COMPACT_ATOMS: atom_id res chain seq x y z
N ILE A 1 -23.73 9.78 -1.68
CA ILE A 1 -23.70 9.44 -3.12
C ILE A 1 -23.70 10.71 -3.96
N LEU A 2 -24.69 11.61 -3.87
CA LEU A 2 -24.68 12.90 -4.61
C LEU A 2 -23.55 13.86 -4.19
N ASN A 3 -23.18 13.87 -2.90
CA ASN A 3 -22.07 14.67 -2.35
C ASN A 3 -20.71 13.95 -2.39
N SER A 4 -20.70 12.73 -2.89
CA SER A 4 -19.47 11.99 -3.11
C SER A 4 -18.99 12.45 -4.47
N ASN A 5 -17.81 13.06 -4.55
CA ASN A 5 -17.22 13.77 -5.70
C ASN A 5 -16.93 12.86 -6.93
N LEU A 6 -17.78 11.87 -7.18
CA LEU A 6 -17.67 10.82 -8.19
C LEU A 6 -18.30 11.22 -9.54
N GLY A 7 -19.04 12.33 -9.63
CA GLY A 7 -19.63 12.79 -10.90
C GLY A 7 -20.67 11.83 -11.50
N LEU A 8 -21.26 10.97 -10.65
CA LEU A 8 -22.24 9.98 -11.08
C LEU A 8 -23.64 10.44 -10.71
N ASN A 9 -24.55 10.48 -11.70
CA ASN A 9 -25.97 10.73 -11.47
C ASN A 9 -26.66 9.38 -11.18
N PRO A 10 -26.99 9.04 -9.92
CA PRO A 10 -27.70 7.81 -9.61
C PRO A 10 -29.09 7.85 -10.25
N SER A 11 -29.43 6.85 -11.07
CA SER A 11 -30.81 6.63 -11.51
C SER A 11 -31.46 5.58 -10.61
N THR A 12 -32.53 5.96 -9.94
CA THR A 12 -33.33 5.07 -9.10
C THR A 12 -34.29 4.27 -10.00
N ALA A 13 -34.14 2.95 -10.00
CA ALA A 13 -35.09 2.02 -10.62
C ALA A 13 -35.83 1.28 -9.50
N GLY A 14 -36.92 1.89 -9.01
CA GLY A 14 -37.74 1.31 -7.94
C GLY A 14 -36.99 1.16 -6.61
N THR A 15 -36.63 -0.07 -6.24
CA THR A 15 -35.93 -0.43 -5.00
C THR A 15 -34.40 -0.50 -5.13
N ALA A 16 -33.83 -0.32 -6.33
CA ALA A 16 -32.39 -0.37 -6.57
C ALA A 16 -31.86 0.95 -7.18
N ILE A 17 -30.73 1.42 -6.67
CA ILE A 17 -30.00 2.56 -7.23
C ILE A 17 -29.00 2.01 -8.24
N ARG A 18 -29.20 2.32 -9.53
CA ARG A 18 -28.19 2.06 -10.57
C ARG A 18 -27.36 3.31 -10.75
N VAL A 19 -26.06 3.17 -10.57
CA VAL A 19 -25.11 4.25 -10.82
C VAL A 19 -24.36 3.89 -12.10
N PRO A 20 -24.72 4.46 -13.27
CA PRO A 20 -24.00 4.20 -14.50
C PRO A 20 -22.59 4.82 -14.36
N MET A 21 -21.58 3.97 -14.17
CA MET A 21 -20.19 4.42 -14.18
C MET A 21 -19.77 4.59 -15.64
N PRO A 22 -19.55 5.83 -16.13
CA PRO A 22 -19.03 6.02 -17.47
C PRO A 22 -17.64 5.36 -17.55
N ALA A 23 -17.34 4.74 -18.69
CA ALA A 23 -16.01 4.18 -18.91
C ALA A 23 -14.96 5.26 -18.65
N LEU A 24 -14.00 4.97 -17.78
CA LEU A 24 -12.90 5.89 -17.50
C LEU A 24 -12.19 6.20 -18.83
N THR A 25 -12.11 7.49 -19.18
CA THR A 25 -11.32 7.95 -20.32
C THR A 25 -9.86 7.54 -20.14
N GLU A 26 -9.12 7.41 -21.24
CA GLU A 26 -7.71 7.02 -21.20
C GLU A 26 -6.87 8.00 -20.36
N GLU A 27 -7.22 9.29 -20.39
CA GLU A 27 -6.63 10.32 -19.54
C GLU A 27 -6.86 10.07 -18.05
N ARG A 28 -8.10 9.71 -17.66
CA ARG A 28 -8.42 9.44 -16.26
C ARG A 28 -7.74 8.16 -15.75
N ARG A 29 -7.59 7.15 -16.61
CA ARG A 29 -6.81 5.93 -16.28
C ARG A 29 -5.33 6.29 -16.03
N LYS A 30 -4.72 7.12 -16.88
CA LYS A 30 -3.33 7.58 -16.70
C LYS A 30 -3.14 8.38 -15.41
N GLU A 31 -4.10 9.24 -15.05
CA GLU A 31 -4.08 9.96 -13.77
C GLU A 31 -4.17 8.99 -12.57
N MET A 32 -5.06 8.01 -12.64
CA MET A 32 -5.20 7.00 -11.58
C MET A 32 -3.94 6.14 -11.43
N THR A 33 -3.27 5.77 -12.52
CA THR A 33 -1.99 5.06 -12.46
C THR A 33 -0.93 5.88 -11.72
N LYS A 34 -0.87 7.20 -11.93
CA LYS A 34 0.06 8.07 -11.17
C LYS A 34 -0.24 8.07 -9.67
N VAL A 35 -1.52 8.13 -9.29
CA VAL A 35 -1.92 8.08 -7.88
C VAL A 35 -1.53 6.76 -7.25
N VAL A 36 -1.85 5.63 -7.89
CA VAL A 36 -1.51 4.29 -7.40
C VAL A 36 0.00 4.11 -7.21
N ARG A 37 0.81 4.62 -8.15
CA ARG A 37 2.28 4.62 -8.00
C ARG A 37 2.75 5.46 -6.82
N GLY A 38 2.12 6.61 -6.60
CA GLY A 38 2.41 7.47 -5.45
C GLY A 38 2.11 6.78 -4.12
N GLU A 39 0.96 6.12 -4.01
CA GLU A 39 0.57 5.35 -2.82
C GLU A 39 1.52 4.18 -2.56
N ALA A 40 1.93 3.45 -3.60
CA ALA A 40 2.88 2.35 -3.43
C ALA A 40 4.25 2.83 -2.96
N GLU A 41 4.77 3.96 -3.45
CA GLU A 41 6.04 4.50 -2.95
C GLU A 41 5.90 4.99 -1.50
N GLN A 42 4.79 5.62 -1.13
CA GLN A 42 4.52 5.94 0.28
C GLN A 42 4.49 4.70 1.16
N GLY A 43 3.90 3.60 0.68
CA GLY A 43 3.90 2.30 1.34
C GLY A 43 5.33 1.77 1.55
N ARG A 44 6.15 1.78 0.50
CA ARG A 44 7.57 1.37 0.58
C ARG A 44 8.37 2.24 1.55
N VAL A 45 8.18 3.56 1.53
CA VAL A 45 8.85 4.48 2.47
C VAL A 45 8.46 4.16 3.91
N SER A 46 7.17 3.90 4.17
CA SER A 46 6.67 3.55 5.50
C SER A 46 7.27 2.23 6.01
N ILE A 47 7.35 1.21 5.16
CA ILE A 47 8.01 -0.07 5.50
C ILE A 47 9.49 0.15 5.85
N ARG A 48 10.21 0.96 5.06
CA ARG A 48 11.62 1.27 5.33
C ARG A 48 11.82 2.05 6.64
N ASN A 49 10.90 2.95 6.98
CA ASN A 49 10.92 3.67 8.25
C ASN A 49 10.70 2.72 9.43
N ILE A 50 9.67 1.87 9.36
CA ILE A 50 9.40 0.86 10.40
C ILE A 50 10.59 -0.07 10.61
N ARG A 51 11.27 -0.49 9.53
CA ARG A 51 12.51 -1.28 9.63
C ARG A 51 13.59 -0.53 10.42
N ARG A 52 13.77 0.76 10.15
CA ARG A 52 14.75 1.59 10.86
C ARG A 52 14.41 1.72 12.34
N ASP A 53 13.13 1.94 12.65
CA ASP A 53 12.65 2.05 14.03
C ASP A 53 12.82 0.71 14.77
N ALA A 54 12.42 -0.41 14.16
CA ALA A 54 12.64 -1.74 14.73
C ALA A 54 14.12 -2.01 15.03
N ASN A 55 15.03 -1.66 14.11
CA ASN A 55 16.47 -1.82 14.32
C ASN A 55 17.01 -0.91 15.44
N ASN A 56 16.45 0.29 15.61
CA ASN A 56 16.82 1.17 16.72
C ASN A 56 16.34 0.60 18.06
N HIS A 57 15.10 0.11 18.13
CA HIS A 57 14.56 -0.55 19.33
C HIS A 57 15.38 -1.78 19.73
N VAL A 58 15.80 -2.60 18.76
CA VAL A 58 16.67 -3.75 19.00
C VAL A 58 17.99 -3.31 19.62
N LYS A 59 18.62 -2.25 19.10
CA LYS A 59 19.87 -1.70 19.67
C LYS A 59 19.69 -1.15 21.08
N GLU A 60 18.55 -0.54 21.38
CA GLU A 60 18.23 -0.06 22.73
C GLU A 60 18.07 -1.24 23.71
N MET A 61 17.35 -2.30 23.33
CA MET A 61 17.18 -3.49 24.17
C MET A 61 18.50 -4.20 24.47
N VAL A 62 19.47 -4.19 23.54
CA VAL A 62 20.83 -4.72 23.78
C VAL A 62 21.59 -3.85 24.80
N LYS A 63 21.49 -2.51 24.70
CA LYS A 63 22.10 -1.59 25.68
C LYS A 63 21.51 -1.77 27.08
N ASP A 64 20.20 -1.99 27.15
CA ASP A 64 19.48 -2.22 28.41
C ASP A 64 19.69 -3.64 28.96
N LYS A 65 20.54 -4.45 28.29
CA LYS A 65 20.86 -5.85 28.63
C LYS A 65 19.62 -6.75 28.68
N GLN A 66 18.55 -6.36 27.99
CA GLN A 66 17.33 -7.18 27.84
C GLN A 66 17.48 -8.23 26.73
N MET A 67 18.48 -8.07 25.86
CA MET A 67 18.76 -8.95 24.73
C MET A 67 20.26 -9.25 24.60
N SER A 68 20.60 -10.45 24.12
CA SER A 68 21.99 -10.82 23.79
C SER A 68 22.37 -10.36 22.38
N GLU A 69 23.66 -10.29 22.07
CA GLU A 69 24.16 -10.01 20.71
C GLU A 69 23.72 -11.07 19.69
N ASP A 70 23.54 -12.32 20.12
CA ASP A 70 23.03 -13.40 19.26
C ASP A 70 21.56 -13.18 18.90
N ASP A 71 20.76 -12.71 19.86
CA ASP A 71 19.35 -12.39 19.62
C ASP A 71 19.20 -11.13 18.77
N GLU A 72 20.11 -10.16 18.89
CA GLU A 72 20.15 -8.99 18.01
C GLU A 72 20.35 -9.39 16.55
N ARG A 73 21.29 -10.29 16.28
CA ARG A 73 21.51 -10.79 14.91
C ARG A 73 20.27 -11.48 14.36
N ARG A 74 19.64 -12.36 15.14
CA ARG A 74 18.39 -13.02 14.74
C ARG A 74 17.25 -12.03 14.50
N ALA A 75 17.09 -11.04 15.38
CA ALA A 75 16.06 -10.02 15.25
C ALA A 75 16.24 -9.21 13.97
N ASN A 76 17.46 -8.77 13.67
CA ASN A 76 17.78 -8.06 12.43
C ASN A 76 17.48 -8.91 11.18
N ASP A 77 17.83 -10.20 11.18
CA ASP A 77 17.53 -11.11 10.07
C ASP A 77 16.02 -11.28 9.84
N VAL A 78 15.25 -11.41 10.93
CA VAL A 78 13.79 -11.53 10.87
C VAL A 78 13.15 -10.24 10.36
N VAL A 79 13.59 -9.09 10.87
CA VAL A 79 13.13 -7.77 10.44
C VAL A 79 13.42 -7.55 8.96
N GLN A 80 14.61 -7.95 8.48
CA GLN A 80 14.98 -7.84 7.07
C GLN A 80 14.09 -8.74 6.19
N LYS A 81 13.90 -10.02 6.57
CA LYS A 81 13.01 -10.95 5.84
C LYS A 81 11.56 -10.45 5.77
N LEU A 82 11.04 -9.90 6.86
CA LEU A 82 9.69 -9.32 6.89
C LEU A 82 9.60 -8.08 5.99
N THR A 83 10.61 -7.21 6.03
CA THR A 83 10.69 -6.03 5.17
C THR A 83 10.66 -6.42 3.70
N ASP A 84 11.49 -7.38 3.30
CA ASP A 84 11.57 -7.84 1.91
C ASP A 84 10.26 -8.48 1.45
N LYS A 85 9.61 -9.26 2.32
CA LYS A 85 8.28 -9.84 2.05
C LYS A 85 7.23 -8.76 1.76
N TYR A 86 7.13 -7.74 2.62
CA TYR A 86 6.10 -6.70 2.45
C TYR A 86 6.41 -5.76 1.29
N ILE A 87 7.69 -5.51 0.97
CA ILE A 87 8.05 -4.78 -0.26
C ILE A 87 7.58 -5.57 -1.49
N ALA A 88 7.82 -6.89 -1.54
CA ALA A 88 7.35 -7.72 -2.64
C ALA A 88 5.82 -7.74 -2.75
N GLU A 89 5.11 -7.75 -1.61
CA GLU A 89 3.64 -7.70 -1.58
C GLU A 89 3.09 -6.38 -2.12
N VAL A 90 3.69 -5.24 -1.76
CA VAL A 90 3.35 -3.93 -2.34
C VAL A 90 3.53 -3.93 -3.85
N ASP A 91 4.60 -4.54 -4.35
CA ASP A 91 4.89 -4.60 -5.79
C ASP A 91 3.88 -5.45 -6.55
N LEU A 92 3.48 -6.58 -5.96
CA LEU A 92 2.43 -7.44 -6.51
C LEU A 92 1.08 -6.72 -6.58
N VAL A 93 0.69 -6.02 -5.50
CA VAL A 93 -0.56 -5.27 -5.45
C VAL A 93 -0.55 -4.13 -6.46
N LEU A 94 0.57 -3.40 -6.58
CA LEU A 94 0.71 -2.34 -7.59
C LEU A 94 0.58 -2.92 -9.01
N ALA A 95 1.28 -4.01 -9.32
CA ALA A 95 1.22 -4.63 -10.64
C ALA A 95 -0.20 -5.13 -10.98
N ALA A 96 -0.90 -5.74 -10.02
CA ALA A 96 -2.28 -6.15 -10.18
C ALA A 96 -3.19 -4.94 -10.45
N LYS A 97 -3.03 -3.86 -9.69
CA LYS A 97 -3.87 -2.66 -9.83
C LYS A 97 -3.60 -1.90 -11.13
N GLU A 98 -2.35 -1.84 -11.58
CA GLU A 98 -2.00 -1.28 -12.89
C GLU A 98 -2.62 -2.08 -14.03
N LYS A 99 -2.62 -3.41 -13.93
CA LYS A 99 -3.25 -4.29 -14.91
C LYS A 99 -4.77 -4.10 -14.93
N ASP A 100 -5.42 -4.06 -13.78
CA ASP A 100 -6.87 -3.80 -13.67
C ASP A 100 -7.26 -2.43 -14.26
N LEU A 101 -6.44 -1.40 -14.02
CA LEU A 101 -6.67 -0.07 -14.57
C LEU A 101 -6.51 -0.01 -16.08
N MET A 102 -5.73 -0.91 -16.68
CA MET A 102 -5.51 -1.00 -18.13
C MET A 102 -6.40 -2.01 -18.84
N GLN A 103 -6.97 -3.00 -18.14
CA GLN A 103 -7.96 -3.90 -18.71
C GLN A 103 -9.30 -3.19 -18.90
N ILE A 104 -9.95 -3.48 -20.03
CA ILE A 104 -11.28 -3.01 -20.43
C ILE A 104 -12.28 -4.13 -20.15
#